data_AF-A0A2V8MAQ7-F1
#
_entry.id   AF-A0A2V8MAQ7-F1
#
_cell.length_a   1.000
_cell.length_b   1.000
_cell.length_c   1.000
_cell.angle_alpha   90.00
_cell.angle_beta   90.00
_cell.angle_gamma   90.00
#
_symmetry.space_group_name_H-M   'P 1'
#
loop_
_entity.id
_entity.type
_entity.pdbx_description
1 polymer ?
#
loop_
_entity_poly.entity_id
_entity_poly.type
_entity_poly.pdbx_seq_one_letter_code
_entity_poly.pdbx_strand_id
1 'polypeptide(L)'
;MIVRIEYAARHRLVLLTHNPRDFIDLHELWQAHGRQHSGILLVYRDNNPSKDMTTADIVIALERLLASGLPIENSVNTLNHWR
;
A
#
# COMPACT_ATOMS: atom_id res chain seq x y z
N MET A 1 10.88 -0.68 -12.16
CA MET A 1 9.95 -0.61 -11.00
C MET A 1 10.31 0.46 -9.95
N ILE A 2 11.50 1.09 -9.99
CA ILE A 2 11.96 2.05 -8.96
C ILE A 2 11.33 3.45 -9.13
N VAL A 3 10.97 3.84 -10.36
CA VAL A 3 10.46 5.19 -10.68
C VAL A 3 9.17 5.54 -9.91
N ARG A 4 8.30 4.57 -9.62
CA ARG A 4 7.01 4.80 -8.97
C ARG A 4 7.14 5.17 -7.49
N ILE A 5 7.99 4.48 -6.73
CA ILE A 5 8.20 4.79 -5.31
C ILE A 5 8.98 6.09 -5.13
N GLU A 6 9.95 6.36 -6.00
CA GLU A 6 10.70 7.60 -5.95
C GLU A 6 9.83 8.81 -6.27
N TYR A 7 8.99 8.71 -7.31
CA TYR A 7 8.03 9.75 -7.64
C TYR A 7 7.06 9.98 -6.46
N ALA A 8 6.48 8.91 -5.92
CA ALA A 8 5.55 9.01 -4.81
C ALA A 8 6.19 9.64 -3.56
N ALA A 9 7.42 9.24 -3.21
CA ALA A 9 8.16 9.81 -2.09
C ALA A 9 8.43 11.32 -2.29
N ARG A 10 8.87 11.74 -3.49
CA ARG A 10 9.12 13.16 -3.80
C ARG A 10 7.86 14.01 -3.72
N HIS A 11 6.71 13.46 -4.09
CA HIS A 11 5.43 14.18 -4.13
C HIS A 11 4.55 13.97 -2.88
N ARG A 12 5.07 13.27 -1.86
CA ARG A 12 4.34 12.89 -0.65
C ARG A 12 3.05 12.11 -0.91
N LEU A 13 3.10 11.19 -1.86
CA LEU A 13 1.95 10.38 -2.27
C LEU A 13 2.04 8.99 -1.65
N VAL A 14 0.91 8.49 -1.18
CA VAL A 14 0.75 7.10 -0.78
C VAL A 14 0.53 6.26 -2.04
N LEU A 15 1.22 5.13 -2.14
CA LEU A 15 1.07 4.20 -3.25
C LEU A 15 -0.01 3.16 -2.96
N LEU A 16 -0.91 2.93 -3.91
CA LEU A 16 -1.86 1.81 -3.88
C LEU A 16 -1.47 0.82 -4.98
N THR A 17 -1.36 -0.48 -4.65
CA THR A 17 -0.92 -1.50 -5.61
C THR A 17 -1.63 -2.83 -5.43
N HIS A 18 -1.89 -3.50 -6.56
CA HIS A 18 -2.33 -4.90 -6.61
C HIS A 18 -1.16 -5.88 -6.80
N ASN A 19 0.07 -5.40 -6.72
CA ASN A 19 1.28 -6.21 -6.81
C ASN A 19 2.00 -6.20 -5.45
N PRO A 20 1.51 -6.97 -4.47
CA PRO A 20 2.00 -6.90 -3.10
C PRO A 20 3.45 -7.35 -2.98
N ARG A 21 3.81 -8.48 -3.60
CA ARG A 21 5.15 -9.07 -3.49
C ARG A 21 6.25 -8.09 -3.89
N ASP A 22 6.15 -7.56 -5.11
CA ASP A 22 7.15 -6.65 -5.66
C ASP A 22 7.30 -5.35 -4.85
N PHE A 23 6.22 -4.86 -4.24
CA PHE A 23 6.24 -3.64 -3.45
C PHE A 23 6.69 -3.85 -2.01
N ILE A 24 6.56 -5.06 -1.47
CA ILE A 24 7.20 -5.46 -0.21
C ILE A 24 8.71 -5.51 -0.41
N ASP A 25 9.18 -6.22 -1.44
CA ASP A 25 10.61 -6.30 -1.77
C ASP A 25 11.21 -4.90 -2.03
N LEU A 26 10.45 -4.05 -2.72
CA LEU A 26 10.86 -2.66 -2.98
C LEU A 26 10.88 -1.81 -1.71
N HIS A 27 9.93 -1.99 -0.78
CA HIS A 27 9.92 -1.30 0.52
C HIS A 27 11.18 -1.65 1.33
N GLU A 28 11.50 -2.93 1.44
CA GLU A 28 12.68 -3.41 2.18
C GLU A 28 13.97 -2.84 1.58
N LEU A 29 14.11 -2.88 0.25
CA LEU A 29 15.25 -2.28 -0.44
C LEU A 29 15.32 -0.76 -0.21
N TRP A 30 14.20 -0.06 -0.28
CA TRP A 30 14.14 1.40 -0.09
C TRP A 30 14.57 1.81 1.32
N GLN A 31 14.09 1.07 2.33
CA GLN A 31 14.45 1.25 3.74
C GLN A 31 15.92 0.89 4.00
N ALA A 32 16.45 -0.17 3.38
CA ALA A 32 17.87 -0.53 3.49
C ALA A 32 18.80 0.57 2.97
N HIS A 33 18.32 1.42 2.06
CA HIS A 33 19.02 2.64 1.61
C HIS A 33 18.77 3.87 2.49
N GLY A 34 18.11 3.72 3.64
CA GLY A 34 17.79 4.82 4.56
C GLY A 34 16.80 5.84 4.00
N ARG A 35 16.01 5.45 2.98
CA ARG A 35 15.04 6.35 2.33
C ARG A 35 13.66 6.14 2.91
N GLN A 36 12.90 7.22 3.02
CA GLN A 36 11.51 7.19 3.46
C GLN A 36 10.54 7.35 2.29
N HIS A 37 9.30 6.91 2.50
CA HIS A 37 8.18 7.15 1.59
C HIS A 37 6.90 7.43 2.37
N SER A 38 5.89 8.02 1.72
CA SER A 38 4.64 8.40 2.41
C SER A 38 3.72 7.24 2.76
N GLY A 39 3.97 6.05 2.21
CA GLY A 39 3.24 4.83 2.57
C GLY A 39 2.92 3.96 1.36
N ILE A 40 2.73 2.67 1.59
CA ILE A 40 2.32 1.72 0.56
C ILE A 40 1.12 0.92 1.06
N LEU A 41 0.04 0.93 0.28
CA LEU A 41 -1.20 0.21 0.52
C LEU A 41 -1.29 -0.96 -0.46
N LEU A 42 -1.44 -2.17 0.09
CA LEU A 42 -1.50 -3.41 -0.66
C LEU A 42 -2.96 -3.87 -0.77
N VAL A 43 -3.39 -4.17 -1.99
CA VAL A 43 -4.68 -4.79 -2.27
C VAL A 43 -4.43 -6.14 -2.92
N TYR A 44 -4.65 -7.22 -2.18
CA TYR A 44 -4.50 -8.56 -2.75
C TYR A 44 -5.65 -8.82 -3.72
N ARG A 45 -5.35 -9.41 -4.88
CA ARG A 45 -6.41 -10.01 -5.69
C ARG A 45 -6.45 -11.49 -5.36
N ASP A 46 -7.63 -11.97 -5.00
CA ASP A 46 -7.83 -13.39 -4.77
C ASP A 46 -7.96 -14.07 -6.13
N ASN A 47 -7.72 -15.38 -6.20
CA ASN A 47 -7.92 -16.14 -7.43
C ASN A 47 -9.42 -16.24 -7.79
N ASN A 48 -10.30 -15.81 -6.88
CA ASN A 48 -11.72 -15.60 -7.13
C ASN A 48 -12.02 -14.09 -7.32
N PRO A 49 -12.36 -13.63 -8.55
CA PRO A 49 -12.66 -12.23 -8.83
C PRO A 49 -13.86 -11.67 -8.05
N SER A 50 -14.79 -12.53 -7.60
CA SER A 50 -15.90 -12.10 -6.73
C SER A 50 -15.44 -11.73 -5.30
N LYS A 51 -14.18 -12.02 -4.96
CA LYS A 51 -13.54 -11.60 -3.72
C LYS A 51 -12.63 -10.39 -3.88
N ASP A 52 -12.42 -9.89 -5.09
CA ASP A 52 -11.64 -8.67 -5.30
C ASP A 52 -12.37 -7.47 -4.71
N MET A 53 -11.60 -6.57 -4.09
CA MET A 53 -12.14 -5.33 -3.56
C MET A 53 -12.57 -4.43 -4.72
N THR A 54 -13.81 -3.98 -4.67
CA THR A 54 -14.26 -2.88 -5.53
C THR A 54 -13.59 -1.57 -5.11
N THR A 55 -13.65 -0.54 -5.95
CA THR A 55 -13.18 0.79 -5.56
C THR A 55 -13.89 1.30 -4.29
N ALA A 56 -15.17 0.98 -4.12
CA ALA A 56 -15.92 1.34 -2.91
C ALA A 56 -15.37 0.61 -1.67
N ASP A 57 -15.06 -0.69 -1.79
CA ASP A 57 -14.45 -1.45 -0.70
C ASP A 57 -13.08 -0.89 -0.30
N ILE A 58 -12.29 -0.42 -1.28
CA ILE A 58 -10.98 0.21 -1.05
C ILE A 58 -11.15 1.49 -0.22
N VAL A 59 -12.13 2.33 -0.55
CA VAL A 59 -12.43 3.55 0.21
C VAL A 59 -12.81 3.21 1.65
N ILE A 60 -13.71 2.24 1.85
CA ILE A 60 -14.14 1.81 3.20
C ILE A 60 -12.95 1.26 4.01
N ALA A 61 -12.08 0.45 3.40
CA ALA A 61 -10.89 -0.07 4.07
C ALA A 61 -9.90 1.05 4.42
N LEU A 62 -9.77 2.07 3.57
CA LEU A 62 -8.95 3.24 3.86
C LEU A 62 -9.50 4.05 5.03
N GLU A 63 -10.82 4.27 5.09
CA GLU A 63 -11.47 4.92 6.23
C GLU A 63 -11.22 4.17 7.54
N ARG A 64 -11.32 2.83 7.52
CA ARG A 64 -11.01 1.98 8.68
C ARG A 64 -9.54 2.07 9.08
N LEU A 65 -8.62 2.07 8.12
CA LEU A 65 -7.20 2.23 8.37
C LEU A 65 -6.91 3.58 9.03
N LEU A 66 -7.48 4.67 8.51
CA LEU A 66 -7.34 6.01 9.09
C LEU A 66 -7.92 6.07 10.51
N ALA A 67 -9.09 5.46 10.74
CA ALA A 67 -9.72 5.39 12.06
C ALA A 67 -8.94 4.53 13.07
N SER A 68 -8.16 3.55 12.60
CA SER A 68 -7.35 2.66 13.46
C SER A 68 -6.16 3.37 14.11
N GLY A 69 -5.75 4.53 13.58
CA GLY A 69 -4.56 5.24 14.04
C GLY A 69 -3.23 4.54 13.71
N LEU A 70 -3.25 3.47 12.91
CA LEU A 70 -2.03 2.81 12.45
C LEU A 70 -1.19 3.76 11.58
N PRO A 71 0.15 3.71 11.70
CA PRO A 71 1.02 4.56 10.90
C PRO A 71 0.92 4.17 9.42
N ILE A 72 0.69 5.16 8.55
CA ILE A 72 0.75 5.02 7.09
C ILE A 72 2.11 5.48 6.57
N GLU A 73 2.71 6.47 7.23
CA GLU A 73 4.01 6.99 6.84
C GLU A 73 5.10 5.92 7.00
N ASN A 74 5.91 5.79 5.96
CA ASN A 74 7.02 4.85 5.86
C ASN A 74 6.66 3.39 6.19
N SER A 75 5.39 3.01 6.02
CA SER A 75 4.88 1.68 6.32
C SER A 75 4.20 1.03 5.13
N VAL A 76 4.00 -0.28 5.25
CA VAL A 76 3.24 -1.10 4.31
C VAL A 76 2.01 -1.64 5.02
N ASN A 77 0.82 -1.34 4.49
CA ASN A 77 -0.44 -1.79 5.07
C ASN A 77 -1.29 -2.55 4.04
N THR A 78 -1.88 -3.67 4.46
CA THR A 78 -2.75 -4.48 3.61
C THR A 78 -4.21 -4.11 3.84
N LEU A 79 -4.91 -3.64 2.80
CA LEU A 79 -6.32 -3.23 2.91
C LEU A 79 -7.29 -4.41 2.97
N ASN A 80 -6.94 -5.54 2.35
CA ASN A 80 -7.77 -6.76 2.35
C ASN A 80 -7.85 -7.46 3.71
N HIS A 81 -7.07 -7.04 4.72
CA HIS A 81 -7.01 -7.72 6.01
C HIS A 81 -8.31 -7.58 6.83
N TRP A 82 -9.23 -6.69 6.41
CA TRP A 82 -10.45 -6.35 7.14
C TRP A 82 -11.73 -6.98 6.56
N ARG A 83 -11.61 -8.10 5.86
CA ARG A 83 -12.75 -8.87 5.36
C ARG A 83 -13.04 -10.10 6.21
#